data_AF-A0A085TSZ4-F1
#
_entry.id   AF-A0A085TSZ4-F1
#
_cell.length_a   1.000
_cell.length_b   1.000
_cell.length_c   1.000
_cell.angle_alpha   90.00
_cell.angle_beta   90.00
_cell.angle_gamma   90.00
#
_symmetry.space_group_name_H-M   'P 1'
#
loop_
_entity.id
_entity.type
_entity.pdbx_description
1 polymer ?
#
loop_
_entity_poly.entity_id
_entity_poly.type
_entity_poly.pdbx_seq_one_letter_code
_entity_poly.pdbx_strand_id
1 'polypeptide(L)'
;MMRRGRIFYFRKRLPLAGENRESNSFLCLSLRTDLPADAVKRAAALLAVYEQKEDQIVDAILNDTLTKEDAKALLTEVLRAELARLLLTQCEMTKTSDAELDARVEELEAENKALKRAARQGNWDGVRNLLDAATKLIAIAAPEPLDPDLGRQAISLKRRLTEIEVEVLEGDDLRQCAKPLLNDTGIEDLDAFVQTPVLLSVAIARTFELWPSKAMKGNTQAIANLAMEFFGDVPVSTITRERQKAFFEMDGARAQNQRKKSLQKPVQLQWENLEQGVRDFPSGCEGRQDH
;
A
#
# COMPACT_ATOMS: atom_id res chain seq x y z
N MET A 1 2.56 -8.63 30.43
CA MET A 1 3.08 -9.92 29.92
C MET A 1 1.99 -10.97 30.02
N MET A 2 1.86 -11.86 29.04
CA MET A 2 0.82 -12.90 28.99
C MET A 2 1.47 -14.26 28.74
N ARG A 3 0.96 -15.33 29.37
CA ARG A 3 1.36 -16.71 29.08
C ARG A 3 0.24 -17.39 28.32
N ARG A 4 0.57 -18.04 27.20
CA ARG A 4 -0.38 -18.90 26.45
C ARG A 4 0.29 -20.24 26.20
N GLY A 5 -0.18 -21.27 26.90
CA GLY A 5 0.48 -22.58 26.94
C GLY A 5 1.86 -22.50 27.62
N ARG A 6 2.89 -23.03 26.96
CA ARG A 6 4.27 -22.98 27.46
C ARG A 6 5.02 -21.69 27.12
N ILE A 7 4.50 -20.84 26.23
CA ILE A 7 5.27 -19.68 25.72
C ILE A 7 4.77 -18.37 26.34
N PHE A 8 5.70 -17.50 26.71
CA PHE A 8 5.42 -16.13 27.14
C PHE A 8 5.33 -15.15 25.95
N TYR A 9 4.46 -14.17 26.08
CA TYR A 9 4.21 -13.10 25.11
C TYR A 9 4.35 -11.74 25.78
N PHE A 10 5.06 -10.85 25.10
CA PHE A 10 5.04 -9.43 25.36
C PHE A 10 3.73 -8.86 24.80
N ARG A 11 3.03 -8.10 25.63
CA ARG A 11 1.77 -7.44 25.24
C ARG A 11 1.84 -6.02 25.78
N LYS A 12 1.85 -5.04 24.88
CA LYS A 12 1.81 -3.61 25.19
C LYS A 12 0.72 -2.98 24.33
N ARG A 13 -0.01 -2.02 24.91
CA ARG A 13 -1.04 -1.29 24.17
C ARG A 13 -0.35 -0.37 23.16
N LEU A 14 -0.86 -0.30 21.94
CA LEU A 14 -0.38 0.70 20.99
C LEU A 14 -0.75 2.11 21.49
N PRO A 15 0.00 3.15 21.07
CA PRO A 15 -0.31 4.52 21.46
C PRO A 15 -1.72 4.90 20.95
N LEU A 16 -2.46 5.66 21.76
CA LEU A 16 -3.80 6.13 21.42
C LEU A 16 -3.70 7.35 20.50
N ALA A 17 -3.30 7.10 19.26
CA ALA A 17 -3.05 8.11 18.24
C ALA A 17 -3.75 7.73 16.92
N GLY A 18 -4.18 8.74 16.13
CA GLY A 18 -4.85 8.53 14.84
C GLY A 18 -6.11 7.66 14.94
N GLU A 19 -6.30 6.73 14.00
CA GLU A 19 -7.38 5.73 14.00
C GLU A 19 -7.33 4.78 15.22
N ASN A 20 -6.19 4.73 15.91
CA ASN A 20 -5.98 3.90 17.09
C ASN A 20 -6.55 4.52 18.38
N ARG A 21 -7.10 5.75 18.31
CA ARG A 21 -7.61 6.51 19.46
C ARG A 21 -8.79 5.83 20.15
N GLU A 22 -9.64 5.14 19.38
CA GLU A 22 -10.80 4.38 19.90
C GLU A 22 -10.56 2.86 19.90
N SER A 23 -9.42 2.41 19.39
CA SER A 23 -9.10 1.00 19.23
C SER A 23 -8.40 0.43 20.47
N ASN A 24 -8.77 -0.80 20.84
CA ASN A 24 -8.11 -1.57 21.90
C ASN A 24 -7.00 -2.46 21.33
N SER A 25 -6.19 -1.92 20.41
CA SER A 25 -5.13 -2.68 19.75
C SER A 25 -3.88 -2.83 20.62
N PHE A 26 -3.31 -4.03 20.60
CA PHE A 26 -2.12 -4.38 21.37
C PHE A 26 -1.03 -4.90 20.44
N LEU A 27 0.18 -4.39 20.62
CA LEU A 27 1.38 -5.03 20.13
C LEU A 27 1.61 -6.31 20.94
N CYS A 28 1.48 -7.46 20.28
CA CYS A 28 1.65 -8.77 20.89
C CYS A 28 2.80 -9.52 20.21
N LEU A 29 3.93 -9.66 20.93
CA LEU A 29 5.13 -10.31 20.42
C LEU A 29 5.44 -11.56 21.24
N SER A 30 5.74 -12.68 20.58
CA SER A 30 6.18 -13.89 21.29
C SER A 30 7.61 -13.72 21.81
N LEU A 31 7.83 -14.02 23.08
CA LEU A 31 9.17 -14.00 23.71
C LEU A 31 9.97 -15.28 23.45
N ARG A 32 9.31 -16.29 22.84
CA ARG A 32 9.88 -17.59 22.44
C ARG A 32 10.64 -18.31 23.57
N THR A 33 10.14 -18.19 24.78
CA THR A 33 10.71 -18.83 25.98
C THR A 33 9.57 -19.31 26.87
N ASP A 34 9.80 -20.42 27.55
CA ASP A 34 8.94 -21.01 28.58
C ASP A 34 9.47 -20.78 30.00
N LEU A 35 10.65 -20.17 30.11
CA LEU A 35 11.29 -19.82 31.36
C LEU A 35 10.85 -18.41 31.81
N PRO A 36 10.22 -18.26 33.00
CA PRO A 36 9.71 -16.97 33.46
C PRO A 36 10.78 -15.88 33.60
N ALA A 37 11.97 -16.23 34.12
CA ALA A 37 13.05 -15.25 34.34
C ALA A 37 13.62 -14.71 33.01
N ASP A 38 13.76 -15.57 32.01
CA ASP A 38 14.19 -15.17 30.66
C ASP A 38 13.10 -14.36 29.94
N ALA A 39 11.83 -14.72 30.12
CA ALA A 39 10.70 -13.95 29.61
C ALA A 39 10.70 -12.52 30.16
N VAL A 40 10.94 -12.33 31.47
CA VAL A 40 11.01 -11.01 32.10
C VAL A 40 12.16 -10.18 31.52
N LYS A 41 13.36 -10.76 31.37
CA LYS A 41 14.51 -10.04 30.78
C LYS A 41 14.23 -9.59 29.34
N ARG A 42 13.67 -10.47 28.51
CA ARG A 42 13.33 -10.14 27.11
C ARG A 42 12.21 -9.11 27.02
N ALA A 43 11.20 -9.22 27.89
CA ALA A 43 10.13 -8.24 27.97
C ALA A 43 10.63 -6.86 28.40
N ALA A 44 11.57 -6.79 29.34
CA ALA A 44 12.18 -5.53 29.78
C ALA A 44 13.01 -4.87 28.66
N ALA A 45 13.79 -5.66 27.92
CA ALA A 45 14.53 -5.15 26.76
C ALA A 45 13.59 -4.62 25.65
N LEU A 46 12.50 -5.35 25.36
CA LEU A 46 11.49 -4.90 24.40
C LEU A 46 10.73 -3.66 24.87
N LEU A 47 10.47 -3.54 26.17
CA LEU A 47 9.84 -2.36 26.74
C LEU A 47 10.73 -1.13 26.61
N ALA A 48 12.02 -1.25 26.92
CA ALA A 48 12.99 -0.15 26.80
C ALA A 48 13.12 0.34 25.34
N VAL A 49 13.17 -0.59 24.38
CA VAL A 49 13.19 -0.23 22.94
C VAL A 49 11.88 0.42 22.52
N TYR A 50 10.74 -0.10 23.00
CA TYR A 50 9.43 0.49 22.72
C TYR A 50 9.35 1.93 23.24
N GLU A 51 9.74 2.18 24.49
CA GLU A 51 9.74 3.51 25.11
C GLU A 51 10.69 4.47 24.39
N GLN A 52 11.87 4.00 23.95
CA GLN A 52 12.80 4.81 23.15
C GLN A 52 12.23 5.17 21.77
N LYS A 53 11.33 4.35 21.22
CA LYS A 53 10.80 4.46 19.86
C LYS A 53 9.34 4.91 19.83
N GLU A 54 8.75 5.21 20.98
CA GLU A 54 7.34 5.54 21.10
C GLU A 54 6.98 6.77 20.27
N ASP A 55 7.79 7.83 20.32
CA ASP A 55 7.58 9.03 19.49
C ASP A 55 7.60 8.70 17.99
N GLN A 56 8.50 7.82 17.54
CA GLN A 56 8.57 7.41 16.12
C GLN A 56 7.36 6.56 15.72
N ILE A 57 6.84 5.74 16.63
CA ILE A 57 5.65 4.92 16.43
C ILE A 57 4.41 5.82 16.41
N VAL A 58 4.33 6.79 17.30
CA VAL A 58 3.27 7.80 17.36
C VAL A 58 3.30 8.65 16.09
N ASP A 59 4.47 9.13 15.66
CA ASP A 59 4.65 9.86 14.41
C ASP A 59 4.23 9.01 13.21
N ALA A 60 4.63 7.74 13.13
CA ALA A 60 4.21 6.87 12.04
C ALA A 60 2.69 6.60 12.03
N ILE A 61 2.07 6.47 13.20
CA ILE A 61 0.62 6.26 13.35
C ILE A 61 -0.17 7.54 13.07
N LEU A 62 0.38 8.70 13.44
CA LEU A 62 -0.26 10.00 13.23
C LEU A 62 -0.10 10.47 11.79
N ASN A 63 1.02 10.15 11.15
CA ASN A 63 1.38 10.77 9.89
C ASN A 63 1.06 9.92 8.65
N ASP A 64 0.74 8.61 8.78
CA ASP A 64 0.47 7.67 7.66
C ASP A 64 1.16 8.12 6.36
N THR A 65 2.48 8.30 6.46
CA THR A 65 3.16 9.27 5.61
C THR A 65 3.29 8.72 4.22
N LEU A 66 2.55 9.34 3.31
CA LEU A 66 2.72 9.22 1.87
C LEU A 66 4.23 9.31 1.56
N THR A 67 4.82 8.20 1.08
CA THR A 67 6.24 8.19 0.75
C THR A 67 6.49 9.12 -0.44
N LYS A 68 7.77 9.49 -0.70
CA LYS A 68 8.10 10.29 -1.89
C LYS A 68 7.67 9.57 -3.17
N GLU A 69 7.76 8.25 -3.17
CA GLU A 69 7.35 7.37 -4.25
C GLU A 69 5.83 7.35 -4.41
N ASP A 70 5.08 7.33 -3.30
CA ASP A 70 3.62 7.44 -3.34
C ASP A 70 3.17 8.83 -3.84
N ALA A 71 3.87 9.90 -3.44
CA ALA A 71 3.60 11.25 -3.90
C ALA A 71 3.84 11.36 -5.40
N LYS A 72 4.95 10.79 -5.87
CA LYS A 72 5.25 10.68 -7.29
C LYS A 72 4.19 9.88 -8.04
N ALA A 73 3.75 8.74 -7.50
CA ALA A 73 2.71 7.91 -8.11
C ALA A 73 1.38 8.66 -8.23
N LEU A 74 0.99 9.37 -7.17
CA LEU A 74 -0.23 10.19 -7.14
C LEU A 74 -0.18 11.31 -8.18
N LEU A 75 0.90 12.09 -8.21
CA LEU A 75 1.08 13.17 -9.19
C LEU A 75 1.19 12.66 -10.62
N THR A 76 1.79 11.48 -10.83
CA THR A 76 1.87 10.84 -12.15
C THR A 76 0.49 10.42 -12.65
N GLU A 77 -0.39 9.95 -11.75
CA GLU A 77 -1.78 9.63 -12.13
C GLU A 77 -2.57 10.88 -12.48
N VAL A 78 -2.41 11.97 -11.70
CA VAL A 78 -3.03 13.27 -12.03
C VAL A 78 -2.55 13.74 -13.41
N LEU A 79 -1.24 13.68 -13.67
CA LEU A 79 -0.67 14.04 -14.97
C LEU A 79 -1.28 13.22 -16.11
N ARG A 80 -1.40 11.89 -15.95
CA ARG A 80 -2.01 11.01 -16.95
C ARG A 80 -3.46 11.40 -17.24
N ALA A 81 -4.26 11.52 -16.19
CA ALA A 81 -5.70 11.79 -16.32
C ALA A 81 -5.95 13.14 -17.00
N GLU A 82 -5.19 14.18 -16.65
CA GLU A 82 -5.33 15.49 -17.27
C GLU A 82 -4.85 15.51 -18.73
N LEU A 83 -3.72 14.87 -19.04
CA LEU A 83 -3.27 14.78 -20.44
C LEU A 83 -4.25 13.97 -21.31
N ALA A 84 -4.87 12.92 -20.77
CA ALA A 84 -5.92 12.16 -21.45
C ALA A 84 -7.15 13.04 -21.71
N ARG A 85 -7.58 13.85 -20.73
CA ARG A 85 -8.66 14.83 -20.90
C ARG A 85 -8.33 15.84 -22.00
N LEU A 86 -7.12 16.42 -21.97
CA LEU A 86 -6.70 17.42 -22.96
C LEU A 86 -6.65 16.85 -24.38
N LEU A 87 -6.23 15.60 -24.54
CA LEU A 87 -6.23 14.92 -25.84
C LEU A 87 -7.65 14.76 -26.39
N LEU A 88 -8.62 14.44 -25.53
CA LEU A 88 -10.03 14.40 -25.90
C LEU A 88 -10.55 15.79 -26.27
N THR A 89 -10.25 16.81 -25.46
CA THR A 89 -10.63 18.20 -25.74
C THR A 89 -10.13 18.65 -27.11
N GLN A 90 -8.86 18.40 -27.43
CA GLN A 90 -8.26 18.76 -28.72
C GLN A 90 -8.97 18.08 -29.90
N CYS A 91 -9.43 16.83 -29.74
CA CYS A 91 -10.21 16.15 -30.77
C CYS A 91 -11.60 16.79 -31.00
N GLU A 92 -12.18 17.39 -29.96
CA GLU A 92 -13.51 18.01 -29.98
C GLU A 92 -13.50 19.49 -30.37
N MET A 93 -12.35 20.17 -30.26
CA MET A 93 -12.18 21.60 -30.58
C MET A 93 -12.66 22.00 -31.97
N THR A 94 -12.62 21.08 -32.94
CA THR A 94 -13.14 21.31 -34.30
C THR A 94 -14.64 21.68 -34.36
N LYS A 95 -15.36 21.50 -33.25
CA LYS A 95 -16.80 21.79 -33.10
C LYS A 95 -17.08 23.02 -32.23
N THR A 96 -16.06 23.62 -31.62
CA THR A 96 -16.18 24.74 -30.69
C THR A 96 -15.95 26.05 -31.43
N SER A 97 -16.66 27.12 -31.06
CA SER A 97 -16.47 28.44 -31.67
C SER A 97 -15.27 29.18 -31.06
N ASP A 98 -14.62 30.06 -31.85
CA ASP A 98 -13.49 30.86 -31.39
C ASP A 98 -13.81 31.67 -30.11
N ALA A 99 -15.02 32.23 -30.02
CA ALA A 99 -15.45 32.98 -28.83
C ALA A 99 -15.56 32.10 -27.56
N GLU A 100 -15.92 30.83 -27.70
CA GLU A 100 -15.94 29.87 -26.57
C GLU A 100 -14.52 29.45 -26.18
N LEU A 101 -13.62 29.31 -27.15
CA LEU A 101 -12.20 29.02 -26.91
C LEU A 101 -11.53 30.19 -26.18
N ASP A 102 -11.74 31.43 -26.64
CA ASP A 102 -11.22 32.64 -26.01
C ASP A 102 -11.71 32.79 -24.56
N ALA A 103 -13.01 32.58 -24.32
CA ALA A 103 -13.58 32.63 -22.98
C ALA A 103 -12.96 31.56 -22.06
N ARG A 104 -12.66 30.37 -22.59
CA ARG A 104 -12.00 29.30 -21.84
C ARG A 104 -10.54 29.65 -21.53
N VAL A 105 -9.81 30.26 -22.45
CA VAL A 105 -8.45 30.75 -22.21
C VAL A 105 -8.45 31.80 -21.09
N GLU A 106 -9.37 32.77 -21.12
CA GLU A 106 -9.50 33.77 -20.05
C GLU A 106 -9.77 33.14 -18.68
N GLU A 107 -10.65 32.12 -18.63
CA GLU A 107 -10.93 31.37 -17.40
C GLU A 107 -9.68 30.64 -16.87
N LEU A 108 -8.94 29.96 -17.75
CA LEU A 108 -7.72 29.22 -17.41
C LEU A 108 -6.63 30.16 -16.89
N GLU A 109 -6.46 31.34 -17.49
CA GLU A 109 -5.54 32.34 -16.97
C GLU A 109 -5.93 32.85 -15.58
N ALA A 110 -7.22 33.10 -15.36
CA ALA A 110 -7.75 33.52 -14.06
C ALA A 110 -7.51 32.43 -13.00
N GLU A 111 -7.72 31.16 -13.37
CA GLU A 111 -7.43 30.00 -12.54
C GLU A 111 -5.93 29.92 -12.18
N ASN A 112 -5.02 30.06 -13.15
CA ASN A 112 -3.58 30.03 -12.90
C ASN A 112 -3.14 31.16 -11.95
N LYS A 113 -3.69 32.38 -12.14
CA LYS A 113 -3.48 33.52 -11.24
C LYS A 113 -3.98 33.21 -9.81
N ALA A 114 -5.14 32.56 -9.67
CA ALA A 114 -5.69 32.15 -8.38
C ALA A 114 -4.83 31.08 -7.69
N LEU A 115 -4.42 30.03 -8.42
CA LEU A 115 -3.55 28.96 -7.91
C LEU A 115 -2.19 29.51 -7.42
N LYS A 116 -1.61 30.48 -8.14
CA LYS A 116 -0.38 31.16 -7.72
C LYS A 116 -0.55 31.93 -6.41
N ARG A 117 -1.71 32.55 -6.17
CA ARG A 117 -2.02 33.22 -4.90
C ARG A 117 -2.25 32.21 -3.78
N ALA A 118 -2.99 31.14 -4.05
CA ALA A 118 -3.27 30.07 -3.09
C ALA A 118 -1.96 29.42 -2.59
N ALA A 119 -1.02 29.11 -3.48
CA ALA A 119 0.29 28.57 -3.11
C ALA A 119 1.12 29.48 -2.19
N ARG A 120 1.01 30.81 -2.32
CA ARG A 120 1.68 31.77 -1.42
C ARG A 120 1.05 31.81 -0.03
N GLN A 121 -0.25 31.52 0.05
CA GLN A 121 -1.03 31.50 1.29
C GLN A 121 -1.03 30.12 1.96
N GLY A 122 -0.43 29.10 1.33
CA GLY A 122 -0.48 27.72 1.81
C GLY A 122 -1.86 27.08 1.69
N ASN A 123 -2.71 27.59 0.79
CA ASN A 123 -4.03 27.02 0.52
C ASN A 123 -3.92 26.01 -0.64
N TRP A 124 -4.30 24.76 -0.37
CA TRP A 124 -4.21 23.63 -1.29
C TRP A 124 -5.58 23.13 -1.80
N ASP A 125 -6.67 23.79 -1.43
CA ASP A 125 -8.03 23.31 -1.74
C ASP A 125 -8.28 23.21 -3.26
N GLY A 126 -7.65 24.09 -4.05
CA GLY A 126 -7.77 24.11 -5.52
C GLY A 126 -7.19 22.90 -6.24
N VAL A 127 -6.42 22.03 -5.57
CA VAL A 127 -5.87 20.79 -6.13
C VAL A 127 -6.46 19.53 -5.50
N ARG A 128 -7.29 19.67 -4.45
CA ARG A 128 -7.83 18.55 -3.67
C ARG A 128 -8.66 17.60 -4.53
N ASN A 129 -9.55 18.13 -5.37
CA ASN A 129 -10.37 17.30 -6.27
C ASN A 129 -9.54 16.43 -7.23
N LEU A 130 -8.40 16.95 -7.71
CA LEU A 130 -7.50 16.19 -8.60
C LEU A 130 -6.81 15.06 -7.84
N LEU A 131 -6.33 15.36 -6.62
CA LEU A 131 -5.72 14.36 -5.75
C LEU A 131 -6.76 13.30 -5.36
N ASP A 132 -7.98 13.68 -4.98
CA ASP A 132 -9.06 12.77 -4.61
C ASP A 132 -9.50 11.84 -5.74
N ALA A 133 -9.44 12.30 -7.00
CA ALA A 133 -9.69 11.44 -8.15
C ALA A 133 -8.56 10.40 -8.32
N ALA A 134 -7.31 10.82 -8.17
CA ALA A 134 -6.16 9.94 -8.29
C ALA A 134 -6.03 8.95 -7.13
N THR A 135 -6.30 9.36 -5.88
CA THR A 135 -6.27 8.50 -4.68
C THR A 135 -7.23 7.32 -4.81
N LYS A 136 -8.43 7.55 -5.35
CA LYS A 136 -9.44 6.50 -5.63
C LYS A 136 -8.94 5.44 -6.61
N LEU A 137 -8.12 5.83 -7.59
CA LEU A 137 -7.61 4.92 -8.62
C LEU A 137 -6.39 4.11 -8.15
N ILE A 138 -5.48 4.73 -7.40
CA ILE A 138 -4.21 4.10 -7.01
C ILE A 138 -4.23 3.47 -5.62
N ALA A 139 -5.37 3.58 -4.91
CA ALA A 139 -5.59 3.14 -3.53
C ALA A 139 -4.51 3.63 -2.56
N ILE A 140 -4.04 4.87 -2.76
CA ILE A 140 -3.18 5.61 -1.83
C ILE A 140 -4.04 6.74 -1.30
N ALA A 141 -4.23 6.82 0.02
CA ALA A 141 -4.96 7.93 0.64
C ALA A 141 -4.06 9.17 0.67
N ALA A 142 -4.59 10.35 0.32
CA ALA A 142 -3.88 11.60 0.56
C ALA A 142 -3.99 11.99 2.04
N PRO A 143 -2.93 12.53 2.66
CA PRO A 143 -2.97 12.93 4.07
C PRO A 143 -3.97 14.08 4.29
N GLU A 144 -4.66 14.04 5.43
CA GLU A 144 -5.50 15.13 5.91
C GLU A 144 -4.95 15.66 7.26
N PRO A 145 -4.43 16.90 7.33
CA PRO A 145 -4.33 17.90 6.25
C PRO A 145 -3.25 17.57 5.21
N LEU A 146 -3.42 18.10 3.99
CA LEU A 146 -2.45 17.93 2.90
C LEU A 146 -1.07 18.43 3.31
N ASP A 147 -0.06 17.58 3.07
CA ASP A 147 1.34 17.94 3.24
C ASP A 147 1.71 19.16 2.36
N PRO A 148 2.39 20.19 2.91
CA PRO A 148 2.75 21.38 2.14
C PRO A 148 3.62 21.13 0.91
N ASP A 149 4.51 20.14 0.94
CA ASP A 149 5.38 19.84 -0.20
C ASP A 149 4.58 19.15 -1.31
N LEU A 150 3.70 18.21 -0.96
CA LEU A 150 2.75 17.61 -1.90
C LEU A 150 1.81 18.67 -2.49
N GLY A 151 1.27 19.57 -1.67
CA GLY A 151 0.41 20.66 -2.10
C GLY A 151 1.10 21.63 -3.07
N ARG A 152 2.37 21.99 -2.81
CA ARG A 152 3.18 22.80 -3.74
C ARG A 152 3.42 22.10 -5.07
N GLN A 153 3.77 20.82 -5.03
CA GLN A 153 4.01 20.03 -6.25
C GLN A 153 2.73 19.89 -7.07
N ALA A 154 1.59 19.60 -6.43
CA ALA A 154 0.29 19.50 -7.08
C ALA A 154 -0.14 20.82 -7.72
N ILE A 155 0.02 21.96 -7.03
CA ILE A 155 -0.28 23.28 -7.64
C ILE A 155 0.67 23.56 -8.81
N SER A 156 1.96 23.27 -8.67
CA SER A 156 2.92 23.47 -9.77
C SER A 156 2.55 22.66 -10.99
N LEU A 157 2.15 21.40 -10.80
CA LEU A 157 1.69 20.51 -11.87
C LEU A 157 0.42 21.05 -12.51
N LYS A 158 -0.60 21.39 -11.72
CA LYS A 158 -1.86 21.93 -12.22
C LYS A 158 -1.65 23.18 -13.06
N ARG A 159 -0.82 24.11 -12.58
CA ARG A 159 -0.51 25.35 -13.32
C ARG A 159 0.16 25.08 -14.67
N ARG A 160 1.10 24.14 -14.73
CA ARG A 160 1.76 23.76 -15.99
C ARG A 160 0.81 23.07 -16.96
N LEU A 161 -0.13 22.27 -16.46
CA LEU A 161 -1.21 21.68 -17.27
C LEU A 161 -2.18 22.74 -17.80
N THR A 162 -2.53 23.74 -16.99
CA THR A 162 -3.34 24.89 -17.43
C THR A 162 -2.62 25.69 -18.52
N GLU A 163 -1.30 25.88 -18.41
CA GLU A 163 -0.49 26.54 -19.45
C GLU A 163 -0.49 25.74 -20.75
N ILE A 164 -0.33 24.41 -20.68
CA ILE A 164 -0.43 23.52 -21.84
C ILE A 164 -1.84 23.55 -22.46
N GLU A 165 -2.90 23.60 -21.64
CA GLU A 165 -4.28 23.69 -22.13
C GLU A 165 -4.50 24.99 -22.93
N VAL A 166 -3.93 26.11 -22.48
CA VAL A 166 -4.00 27.38 -23.24
C VAL A 166 -3.30 27.25 -24.60
N GLU A 167 -2.06 26.75 -24.65
CA GLU A 167 -1.33 26.55 -25.92
C GLU A 167 -2.11 25.65 -26.89
N VAL A 168 -2.70 24.56 -26.38
CA VAL A 168 -3.55 23.66 -27.17
C VAL A 168 -4.81 24.35 -27.69
N LEU A 169 -5.45 25.19 -26.87
CA LEU A 169 -6.63 25.95 -27.28
C LEU A 169 -6.30 27.02 -28.33
N GLU A 170 -5.07 27.55 -28.33
CA GLU A 170 -4.56 28.48 -29.35
C GLU A 170 -4.15 27.77 -30.66
N GLY A 171 -4.19 26.43 -30.68
CA GLY A 171 -4.03 25.62 -31.89
C GLY A 171 -2.75 24.78 -31.94
N ASP A 172 -1.94 24.76 -30.88
CA ASP A 172 -0.73 23.92 -30.83
C ASP A 172 -1.04 22.43 -30.57
N ASP A 173 -0.16 21.55 -31.02
CA ASP A 173 -0.29 20.10 -30.82
C ASP A 173 0.09 19.70 -29.38
N LEU A 174 -0.80 18.98 -28.68
CA LEU A 174 -0.58 18.57 -27.29
C LEU A 174 0.71 17.75 -27.09
N ARG A 175 1.11 16.93 -28.07
CA ARG A 175 2.35 16.12 -28.02
C ARG A 175 3.59 17.00 -28.02
N GLN A 176 3.52 18.18 -28.63
CA GLN A 176 4.62 19.14 -28.61
C GLN A 176 4.63 19.93 -27.30
N CYS A 177 3.48 20.49 -26.90
CA CYS A 177 3.36 21.28 -25.67
C CYS A 177 3.68 20.48 -24.41
N ALA A 178 3.25 19.22 -24.33
CA ALA A 178 3.48 18.36 -23.16
C ALA A 178 4.91 17.81 -23.08
N LYS A 179 5.69 17.84 -24.17
CA LYS A 179 7.02 17.20 -24.25
C LYS A 179 7.98 17.62 -23.13
N PRO A 180 8.10 18.91 -22.76
CA PRO A 180 8.96 19.31 -21.65
C PRO A 180 8.53 18.67 -20.31
N LEU A 181 7.22 18.57 -20.06
CA LEU A 181 6.66 17.98 -18.83
C LEU A 181 6.85 16.46 -18.79
N LEU A 182 6.73 15.79 -19.93
CA LEU A 182 6.98 14.35 -20.06
C LEU A 182 8.47 14.00 -19.88
N ASN A 183 9.38 14.81 -20.42
CA ASN A 183 10.82 14.64 -20.24
C ASN A 183 11.23 14.74 -18.77
N ASP A 184 10.67 15.69 -18.02
CA ASP A 184 10.94 15.88 -16.59
C ASP A 184 10.51 14.65 -15.75
N THR A 185 9.58 13.85 -16.26
CA THR A 185 9.01 12.67 -15.59
C THR A 185 9.55 11.34 -16.14
N GLY A 186 10.33 11.37 -17.23
CA GLY A 186 10.88 10.19 -17.89
C GLY A 186 9.86 9.44 -18.76
N ILE A 187 8.82 10.12 -19.24
CA ILE A 187 7.81 9.55 -20.12
C ILE A 187 8.20 9.86 -21.57
N GLU A 188 8.36 8.83 -22.39
CA GLU A 188 8.83 8.98 -23.78
C GLU A 188 7.68 9.13 -24.79
N ASP A 189 6.55 8.48 -24.54
CA ASP A 189 5.41 8.42 -25.45
C ASP A 189 4.13 8.85 -24.73
N LEU A 190 3.56 9.98 -25.17
CA LEU A 190 2.30 10.52 -24.64
C LEU A 190 1.14 9.54 -24.89
N ASP A 191 1.00 9.04 -26.11
CA ASP A 191 -0.16 8.26 -26.54
C ASP A 191 -0.21 6.92 -25.81
N ALA A 192 0.95 6.31 -25.57
CA ALA A 192 1.06 5.13 -24.72
C ALA A 192 0.77 5.44 -23.24
N PHE A 193 1.23 6.60 -22.76
CA PHE A 193 1.09 6.98 -21.36
C PHE A 193 -0.35 7.29 -20.95
N VAL A 194 -1.12 7.96 -21.80
CA VAL A 194 -2.52 8.37 -21.52
C VAL A 194 -3.53 7.24 -21.64
N GLN A 195 -3.14 6.06 -22.14
CA GLN A 195 -4.04 4.91 -22.18
C GLN A 195 -4.49 4.52 -20.77
N THR A 196 -5.70 3.98 -20.68
CA THR A 196 -6.25 3.50 -19.41
C THR A 196 -5.28 2.49 -18.79
N PRO A 197 -4.82 2.71 -17.55
CA PRO A 197 -3.85 1.84 -16.93
C PRO A 197 -4.38 0.42 -16.79
N VAL A 198 -3.53 -0.58 -17.05
CA VAL A 198 -3.87 -1.97 -16.85
C VAL A 198 -3.98 -2.24 -15.35
N LEU A 199 -5.18 -2.60 -14.91
CA LEU A 199 -5.45 -2.96 -13.52
C LEU A 199 -4.85 -4.32 -13.17
N LEU A 200 -4.56 -4.52 -11.88
CA LEU A 200 -3.98 -5.75 -11.35
C LEU A 200 -4.87 -6.96 -11.67
N SER A 201 -6.19 -6.84 -11.54
CA SER A 201 -7.15 -7.90 -11.90
C SER A 201 -7.04 -8.34 -13.35
N VAL A 202 -6.90 -7.38 -14.27
CA VAL A 202 -6.75 -7.61 -15.72
C VAL A 202 -5.41 -8.28 -16.02
N ALA A 203 -4.32 -7.81 -15.39
CA ALA A 203 -3.00 -8.41 -15.54
C ALA A 203 -2.95 -9.86 -15.02
N ILE A 204 -3.60 -10.13 -13.89
CA ILE A 204 -3.75 -11.48 -13.31
C ILE A 204 -4.53 -12.37 -14.29
N ALA A 205 -5.68 -11.92 -14.80
CA ALA A 205 -6.49 -12.68 -15.75
C ALA A 205 -5.68 -13.05 -17.00
N ARG A 206 -4.95 -12.08 -17.56
CA ARG A 206 -4.08 -12.31 -18.73
C ARG A 206 -2.95 -13.30 -18.46
N THR A 207 -2.41 -13.30 -17.25
CA THR A 207 -1.40 -14.28 -16.82
C THR A 207 -1.95 -15.70 -16.84
N PHE A 208 -3.21 -15.91 -16.42
CA PHE A 208 -3.86 -17.21 -16.45
C PHE A 208 -4.22 -17.69 -17.87
N GLU A 209 -4.47 -16.78 -18.80
CA GLU A 209 -4.68 -17.12 -20.22
C GLU A 209 -3.39 -17.60 -20.90
N LEU A 210 -2.26 -16.96 -20.61
CA LEU A 210 -0.99 -17.22 -21.29
C LEU A 210 -0.23 -18.44 -20.75
N TRP A 211 -0.40 -18.79 -19.46
CA TRP A 211 0.43 -19.80 -18.80
C TRP A 211 -0.40 -20.92 -18.11
N PRO A 212 -0.82 -21.96 -18.85
CA PRO A 212 -1.83 -22.89 -18.38
C PRO A 212 -1.33 -24.08 -17.54
N SER A 213 -0.08 -24.14 -17.08
CA SER A 213 0.40 -25.35 -16.38
C SER A 213 -0.28 -25.53 -15.02
N LYS A 214 -0.74 -26.76 -14.72
CA LYS A 214 -1.59 -27.07 -13.56
C LYS A 214 -0.92 -26.74 -12.21
N ALA A 215 0.40 -26.93 -12.12
CA ALA A 215 1.19 -26.58 -10.94
C ALA A 215 1.37 -25.06 -10.77
N MET A 216 1.50 -24.33 -11.87
CA MET A 216 1.66 -22.87 -11.85
C MET A 216 0.36 -22.19 -11.44
N LYS A 217 -0.79 -22.68 -11.92
CA LYS A 217 -2.11 -22.13 -11.56
C LYS A 217 -2.35 -22.06 -10.04
N GLY A 218 -1.95 -23.07 -9.28
CA GLY A 218 -2.12 -23.07 -7.82
C GLY A 218 -1.32 -21.98 -7.11
N ASN A 219 -0.02 -21.89 -7.42
CA ASN A 219 0.86 -20.89 -6.81
C ASN A 219 0.54 -19.48 -7.29
N THR A 220 0.28 -19.31 -8.58
CA THR A 220 -0.13 -18.02 -9.17
C THR A 220 -1.46 -17.55 -8.59
N GLN A 221 -2.44 -18.44 -8.37
CA GLN A 221 -3.71 -18.05 -7.74
C GLN A 221 -3.54 -17.62 -6.28
N ALA A 222 -2.71 -18.32 -5.51
CA ALA A 222 -2.43 -17.93 -4.14
C ALA A 222 -1.80 -16.54 -4.07
N ILE A 223 -0.77 -16.28 -4.89
CA ILE A 223 -0.10 -14.97 -4.96
C ILE A 223 -1.05 -13.90 -5.50
N ALA A 224 -1.85 -14.20 -6.52
CA ALA A 224 -2.83 -13.28 -7.09
C ALA A 224 -3.87 -12.83 -6.03
N ASN A 225 -4.43 -13.76 -5.27
CA ASN A 225 -5.38 -13.44 -4.22
C ASN A 225 -4.74 -12.58 -3.11
N LEU A 226 -3.51 -12.90 -2.72
CA LEU A 226 -2.76 -12.11 -1.74
C LEU A 226 -2.45 -10.71 -2.25
N ALA A 227 -2.06 -10.59 -3.52
CA ALA A 227 -1.77 -9.31 -4.14
C ALA A 227 -3.03 -8.44 -4.23
N MET A 228 -4.18 -9.02 -4.57
CA MET A 228 -5.48 -8.31 -4.56
C MET A 228 -5.91 -7.92 -3.14
N GLU A 229 -5.68 -8.76 -2.13
CA GLU A 229 -5.97 -8.43 -0.71
C GLU A 229 -5.08 -7.29 -0.20
N PHE A 230 -3.81 -7.26 -0.62
CA PHE A 230 -2.82 -6.30 -0.12
C PHE A 230 -2.80 -4.97 -0.88
N PHE A 231 -2.85 -5.01 -2.21
CA PHE A 231 -2.79 -3.82 -3.06
C PHE A 231 -4.17 -3.29 -3.45
N GLY A 232 -5.22 -4.12 -3.41
CA GLY A 232 -6.49 -3.83 -4.07
C GLY A 232 -6.40 -4.00 -5.59
N ASP A 233 -7.46 -3.61 -6.30
CA ASP A 233 -7.47 -3.59 -7.76
C ASP A 233 -6.92 -2.26 -8.28
N VAL A 234 -5.59 -2.13 -8.27
CA VAL A 234 -4.87 -0.90 -8.66
C VAL A 234 -4.16 -1.08 -10.00
N PRO A 235 -3.82 0.02 -10.71
CA PRO A 235 -2.89 -0.02 -11.83
C PRO A 235 -1.58 -0.75 -11.50
N VAL A 236 -1.11 -1.63 -12.38
CA VAL A 236 0.17 -2.35 -12.15
C VAL A 236 1.35 -1.38 -12.01
N SER A 237 1.30 -0.22 -12.67
CA SER A 237 2.32 0.82 -12.59
C SER A 237 2.46 1.47 -11.21
N THR A 238 1.48 1.34 -10.31
CA THR A 238 1.53 1.91 -8.95
C THR A 238 2.15 0.94 -7.94
N ILE A 239 2.45 -0.30 -8.35
CA ILE A 239 3.13 -1.31 -7.53
C ILE A 239 4.64 -1.05 -7.58
N THR A 240 5.08 -0.04 -6.82
CA THR A 240 6.49 0.36 -6.70
C THR A 240 7.37 -0.73 -6.09
N ARG A 241 8.70 -0.61 -6.21
CA ARG A 241 9.64 -1.58 -5.61
C ARG A 241 9.48 -1.67 -4.10
N GLU A 242 9.21 -0.56 -3.45
CA GLU A 242 8.99 -0.42 -2.01
C GLU A 242 7.71 -1.17 -1.61
N ARG A 243 6.62 -0.96 -2.37
CA ARG A 243 5.35 -1.67 -2.18
C ARG A 243 5.48 -3.18 -2.45
N GLN A 244 6.27 -3.58 -3.45
CA GLN A 244 6.61 -5.00 -3.69
C GLN A 244 7.38 -5.59 -2.52
N LYS A 245 8.36 -4.86 -1.99
CA LYS A 245 9.17 -5.32 -0.84
C LYS A 245 8.29 -5.50 0.40
N ALA A 246 7.43 -4.54 0.69
CA ALA A 246 6.47 -4.62 1.80
C ALA A 246 5.53 -5.83 1.65
N PHE A 247 5.05 -6.08 0.43
CA PHE A 247 4.23 -7.26 0.12
C PHE A 247 4.98 -8.58 0.39
N PHE A 248 6.22 -8.72 -0.10
CA PHE A 248 7.00 -9.94 0.11
C PHE A 248 7.44 -10.14 1.57
N GLU A 249 7.68 -9.07 2.33
CA GLU A 249 7.96 -9.15 3.76
C GLU A 249 6.72 -9.64 4.54
N MET A 250 5.53 -9.14 4.19
CA MET A 250 4.25 -9.59 4.73
C MET A 250 3.98 -11.08 4.41
N ASP A 251 4.19 -11.49 3.15
CA ASP A 251 4.02 -12.87 2.72
C ASP A 251 5.00 -13.82 3.43
N GLY A 252 6.27 -13.41 3.54
CA GLY A 252 7.29 -14.13 4.29
C GLY A 252 6.93 -14.31 5.77
N ALA A 253 6.38 -13.27 6.42
CA ALA A 253 5.92 -13.34 7.80
C ALA A 253 4.70 -14.29 7.96
N ARG A 254 3.76 -14.27 7.00
CA ARG A 254 2.62 -15.21 6.95
C ARG A 254 3.11 -16.66 6.78
N ALA A 255 4.03 -16.93 5.86
CA ALA A 255 4.57 -18.26 5.59
C ALA A 255 5.34 -18.83 6.80
N GLN A 256 6.14 -18.02 7.50
CA GLN A 256 6.82 -18.44 8.73
C GLN A 256 5.84 -18.75 9.86
N ASN A 257 4.75 -17.99 9.97
CA ASN A 257 3.70 -18.26 10.96
C ASN A 257 2.91 -19.53 10.64
N GLN A 258 2.66 -19.83 9.36
CA GLN A 258 2.03 -21.08 8.95
C GLN A 258 2.94 -22.29 9.18
N ARG A 259 4.23 -22.21 8.84
CA ARG A 259 5.21 -23.27 9.14
C ARG A 259 5.34 -23.56 10.63
N LYS A 260 5.30 -22.54 11.49
CA LYS A 260 5.30 -22.72 12.95
C LYS A 260 4.02 -23.39 13.46
N LYS A 261 2.85 -23.09 12.87
CA LYS A 261 1.58 -23.77 13.17
C LYS A 261 1.56 -25.22 12.66
N SER A 262 2.16 -25.50 11.50
CA SER A 262 2.23 -26.86 10.94
C SER A 262 3.28 -27.73 11.64
N LEU A 263 4.39 -27.15 12.12
CA LEU A 263 5.39 -27.82 12.99
C LEU A 263 4.89 -28.03 14.42
N GLN A 264 3.86 -27.29 14.87
CA GLN A 264 3.16 -27.59 16.13
C GLN A 264 2.14 -28.73 15.98
N LYS A 265 1.72 -29.08 14.75
CA LYS A 265 0.72 -30.12 14.50
C LYS A 265 1.20 -31.58 14.32
N PRO A 266 2.49 -31.98 14.31
CA PRO A 266 2.85 -33.40 14.30
C PRO A 266 3.17 -33.96 15.70
N VAL A 267 3.38 -33.12 16.72
CA VAL A 267 3.80 -33.61 18.05
C VAL A 267 2.61 -34.05 18.92
N GLN A 268 1.40 -33.53 18.68
CA GLN A 268 0.21 -33.95 19.43
C GLN A 268 -0.34 -35.33 18.99
N LEU A 269 -0.25 -35.67 17.69
CA LEU A 269 -0.72 -36.97 17.17
C LEU A 269 0.27 -38.12 17.36
N GLN A 270 1.54 -37.85 17.71
CA GLN A 270 2.52 -38.89 18.04
C GLN A 270 2.64 -39.18 19.54
N TRP A 271 2.19 -38.27 20.42
CA TRP A 271 2.19 -38.51 21.86
C TRP A 271 0.93 -39.22 22.38
N GLU A 272 -0.23 -39.01 21.76
CA GLU A 272 -1.47 -39.71 22.17
C GLU A 272 -1.44 -41.22 21.83
N ASN A 273 -0.75 -41.63 20.75
CA ASN A 273 -0.60 -43.05 20.39
C ASN A 273 0.43 -43.81 21.25
N LEU A 274 1.30 -43.11 21.98
CA LEU A 274 2.27 -43.71 22.90
C LEU A 274 1.71 -43.89 24.32
N GLU A 275 0.74 -43.07 24.73
CA GLU A 275 0.06 -43.22 26.02
C GLU A 275 -1.07 -44.27 26.01
N GLN A 276 -1.62 -44.61 24.84
CA GLN A 276 -2.62 -45.67 24.72
C GLN A 276 -2.02 -47.09 24.71
N GLY A 277 -0.74 -47.25 24.37
CA GLY A 277 -0.03 -48.55 24.38
C GLY A 277 0.52 -48.96 25.75
N VAL A 278 0.47 -48.11 26.78
CA VAL A 278 1.03 -48.38 28.12
C VAL A 278 -0.06 -48.74 29.14
N ARG A 279 -1.34 -48.71 28.76
CA ARG A 279 -2.46 -49.08 29.66
C ARG A 279 -2.92 -50.54 29.55
N ASP A 280 -2.41 -51.31 28.59
CA ASP A 280 -2.76 -52.73 28.39
C ASP A 280 -1.62 -53.70 28.74
N PHE A 281 -0.96 -53.50 29.88
CA PHE A 281 -0.08 -54.53 30.47
C PHE A 281 -0.78 -55.19 31.68
N PRO A 282 -1.14 -56.48 31.62
CA PRO A 282 -1.77 -57.16 32.74
C PRO A 282 -0.74 -57.41 33.85
N SER A 283 -1.06 -56.92 35.04
CA SER A 283 -0.41 -57.28 36.30
C SER A 283 -0.65 -58.75 36.63
N GLY A 284 0.40 -59.58 36.53
CA GLY A 284 0.34 -60.96 37.01
C GLY A 284 1.66 -61.68 36.84
N CYS A 285 2.44 -61.76 37.93
CA CYS A 285 3.38 -62.86 38.19
C CYS A 285 3.66 -62.89 39.70
N GLU A 286 2.82 -63.63 40.42
CA GLU A 286 3.12 -64.13 41.76
C GLU A 286 4.33 -65.07 41.69
N GLY A 287 5.31 -64.82 42.55
CA GLY A 287 6.43 -65.72 42.78
C GLY A 287 5.97 -66.98 43.51
N ARG A 288 6.36 -68.14 42.98
CA ARG A 288 6.34 -69.42 43.69
C ARG A 288 7.79 -69.82 43.95
N GLN A 289 8.16 -69.89 45.23
CA GLN A 289 9.31 -70.63 45.72
C GLN A 289 9.06 -72.14 45.52
N ASP A 290 10.12 -72.91 45.34
CA ASP A 290 10.45 -74.03 46.24
C ASP A 290 11.79 -74.68 45.83
N HIS A 291 12.72 -74.66 46.80
CA HIS A 291 13.75 -75.66 47.05
C HIS A 291 13.64 -76.03 48.54
#